data_AF-A0A399YLV9-F1
#
_entry.id   AF-A0A399YLV9-F1
#
_cell.length_a   1.000
_cell.length_b   1.000
_cell.length_c   1.000
_cell.angle_alpha   90.00
_cell.angle_beta   90.00
_cell.angle_gamma   90.00
#
_symmetry.space_group_name_H-M   'P 1'
#
loop_
_entity.id
_entity.type
_entity.pdbx_description
1 polymer ?
#
loop_
_entity_poly.entity_id
_entity_poly.type
_entity_poly.pdbx_seq_one_letter_code
_entity_poly.pdbx_strand_id
1 'polypeptide(L)'
;MRVVIIVLLILAATTVSRLGNVSAAMQPATHTVQAGDTWTALALRYGVSVDELQAANPHFNKARQPTIGREIALPDHAVERSGTLIRTGGAGVLEVAALHGLPVWEVARLNSLESPYRPTFYRPLLLPGDGTIRDLPPGMTALELSSPMASPGRALGLRGTTTRVGETITANLDGLPVSIFSVDNRFAGIVGTGAFYRGGEPELTIQVGDAPAWVQPWAFAEREWEYQELTLTGQAAEIDQQARDEERARLRKIWTAVTPQPLWSTQFETPLNDVLGITANYGARRSYNGGPYLTYHEGVDFSAYGGTPVYAPAAGTVVLAEPLYVRGGTVIIDHGIGLYSGYYHLSAVHATAGQTVQPGDLLGEVGTTGLSTGNHLHWDLLVNGIWVDAAAWQQDGLACWLLEGIGRACLPPSEPE
;
A
#
# COMPACT_ATOMS: atom_id res chain seq x y z
N MET A 1 70.60 42.30 -13.70
CA MET A 1 70.21 42.60 -12.30
C MET A 1 69.30 43.81 -12.33
N ARG A 2 68.19 43.77 -11.57
CA ARG A 2 67.12 44.78 -11.39
C ARG A 2 65.85 44.56 -12.21
N VAL A 3 64.89 43.98 -11.48
CA VAL A 3 63.44 44.10 -11.63
C VAL A 3 63.04 45.57 -11.79
N VAL A 4 62.22 45.87 -12.78
CA VAL A 4 61.48 47.14 -12.87
C VAL A 4 60.00 46.80 -12.86
N ILE A 5 59.36 47.16 -11.74
CA ILE A 5 57.92 47.13 -11.52
C ILE A 5 57.34 48.34 -12.26
N ILE A 6 56.47 48.10 -13.24
CA ILE A 6 55.63 49.14 -13.84
C ILE A 6 54.26 49.04 -13.20
N VAL A 7 53.98 49.97 -12.29
CA VAL A 7 52.64 50.26 -11.78
C VAL A 7 51.95 51.12 -12.82
N LEU A 8 50.96 50.56 -13.53
CA LEU A 8 50.07 51.34 -14.38
C LEU A 8 48.76 51.62 -13.63
N LEU A 9 48.58 52.86 -13.18
CA LEU A 9 47.28 53.40 -12.79
C LEU A 9 46.37 53.44 -14.03
N ILE A 10 45.22 52.77 -13.98
CA ILE A 10 44.14 52.99 -14.94
C ILE A 10 42.92 53.52 -14.16
N LEU A 11 42.47 54.69 -14.60
CA LEU A 11 41.30 55.43 -14.15
C LEU A 11 40.06 54.52 -14.09
N ALA A 12 39.35 54.59 -12.96
CA ALA A 12 38.02 54.05 -12.81
C ALA A 12 37.03 54.81 -13.70
N ALA A 13 36.48 54.12 -14.72
CA ALA A 13 35.26 54.54 -15.40
C ALA A 13 34.08 53.82 -14.73
N THR A 14 33.17 54.60 -14.15
CA THR A 14 31.93 54.14 -13.54
C THR A 14 31.00 53.55 -14.60
N THR A 15 30.86 52.23 -14.63
CA THR A 15 29.72 51.56 -15.25
C THR A 15 28.79 51.07 -14.15
N VAL A 16 27.64 51.74 -14.03
CA VAL A 16 26.51 51.27 -13.22
C VAL A 16 25.96 50.02 -13.91
N SER A 17 26.47 48.84 -13.56
CA SER A 17 25.79 47.60 -13.88
C SER A 17 24.61 47.46 -12.94
N ARG A 18 23.42 47.80 -13.43
CA ARG A 18 22.16 47.33 -12.84
C ARG A 18 22.20 45.81 -12.81
N LEU A 19 22.49 45.23 -11.65
CA LEU A 19 22.11 43.87 -11.34
C LEU A 19 20.58 43.84 -11.44
N GLY A 20 20.09 43.38 -12.60
CA GLY A 20 18.70 42.96 -12.71
C GLY A 20 18.51 41.85 -11.69
N ASN A 21 17.66 42.10 -10.70
CA ASN A 21 17.07 41.03 -9.90
C ASN A 21 16.48 40.04 -10.89
N VAL A 22 17.16 38.91 -11.07
CA VAL A 22 16.51 37.71 -11.59
C VAL A 22 15.49 37.38 -10.51
N SER A 23 14.23 37.78 -10.75
CA SER A 23 13.10 37.30 -9.99
C SER A 23 13.24 35.78 -9.99
N ALA A 24 13.52 35.19 -8.82
CA ALA A 24 13.31 33.78 -8.64
C ALA A 24 11.85 33.54 -9.06
N ALA A 25 11.63 32.82 -10.15
CA ALA A 25 10.29 32.40 -10.51
C ALA A 25 9.78 31.60 -9.32
N MET A 26 8.79 32.16 -8.60
CA MET A 26 8.13 31.47 -7.52
C MET A 26 7.56 30.20 -8.14
N GLN A 27 8.04 29.03 -7.72
CA GLN A 27 7.50 27.79 -8.26
C GLN A 27 5.99 27.76 -8.00
N PRO A 28 5.17 27.35 -8.98
CA PRO A 28 3.73 27.26 -8.78
C PRO A 28 3.47 26.32 -7.61
N ALA A 29 2.53 26.69 -6.74
CA ALA A 29 2.16 25.85 -5.61
C ALA A 29 1.67 24.49 -6.14
N THR A 30 2.13 23.40 -5.53
CA THR A 30 1.71 22.04 -5.90
C THR A 30 0.90 21.40 -4.77
N HIS A 31 0.08 20.42 -5.13
CA HIS A 31 -0.66 19.58 -4.19
C HIS A 31 -0.52 18.11 -4.58
N THR A 32 -0.13 17.26 -3.63
CA THR A 32 -0.10 15.81 -3.82
C THR A 32 -1.50 15.23 -3.60
N VAL A 33 -2.09 14.68 -4.67
CA VAL A 33 -3.43 14.10 -4.68
C VAL A 33 -3.54 12.97 -3.66
N GLN A 34 -4.55 13.04 -2.81
CA GLN A 34 -4.90 12.06 -1.79
C GLN A 34 -6.21 11.35 -2.14
N ALA A 35 -6.52 10.27 -1.43
CA ALA A 35 -7.83 9.61 -1.56
C ALA A 35 -8.96 10.61 -1.24
N GLY A 36 -9.90 10.76 -2.17
CA GLY A 36 -11.01 11.70 -2.11
C GLY A 36 -10.73 13.05 -2.78
N ASP A 37 -9.52 13.33 -3.23
CA ASP A 37 -9.24 14.51 -4.04
C ASP A 37 -9.76 14.27 -5.47
N THR A 38 -11.01 14.62 -5.73
CA THR A 38 -11.56 14.68 -7.10
C THR A 38 -11.29 16.05 -7.71
N TRP A 39 -11.40 16.18 -9.04
CA TRP A 39 -11.28 17.51 -9.67
C TRP A 39 -12.25 18.52 -9.07
N THR A 40 -13.48 18.09 -8.78
CA THR A 40 -14.49 18.91 -8.11
C THR A 40 -14.10 19.25 -6.67
N ALA A 41 -13.63 18.28 -5.88
CA ALA A 41 -13.21 18.53 -4.50
C ALA A 41 -12.04 19.52 -4.43
N LEU A 42 -11.03 19.34 -5.28
CA LEU A 42 -9.86 20.21 -5.34
C LEU A 42 -10.23 21.62 -5.81
N ALA A 43 -11.07 21.75 -6.84
CA ALA A 43 -11.56 23.04 -7.30
C ALA A 43 -12.30 23.80 -6.18
N LEU A 44 -13.19 23.11 -5.45
CA LEU A 44 -13.88 23.68 -4.29
C LEU A 44 -12.91 24.06 -3.16
N ARG A 45 -11.95 23.18 -2.85
CA ARG A 45 -10.92 23.38 -1.82
C ARG A 45 -10.07 24.59 -2.09
N TYR A 46 -9.63 24.79 -3.33
CA TYR A 46 -8.74 25.89 -3.69
C TYR A 46 -9.46 27.12 -4.25
N GLY A 47 -10.79 27.08 -4.31
CA GLY A 47 -11.60 28.21 -4.73
C GLY A 47 -11.46 28.59 -6.20
N VAL A 48 -11.13 27.61 -7.05
CA VAL A 48 -10.93 27.76 -8.51
C VAL A 48 -11.99 26.95 -9.27
N SER A 49 -12.10 27.12 -10.58
CA SER A 49 -12.93 26.25 -11.41
C SER A 49 -12.22 24.93 -11.77
N VAL A 50 -12.99 23.88 -12.07
CA VAL A 50 -12.45 22.60 -12.57
C VAL A 50 -11.68 22.81 -13.87
N ASP A 51 -12.20 23.65 -14.78
CA ASP A 51 -11.57 23.91 -16.07
C ASP A 51 -10.22 24.60 -15.91
N GLU A 52 -10.11 25.59 -15.02
CA GLU A 52 -8.83 26.24 -14.69
C GLU A 52 -7.83 25.25 -14.08
N LEU A 53 -8.28 24.41 -13.15
CA LEU A 53 -7.41 23.43 -12.50
C LEU A 53 -6.91 22.37 -13.49
N GLN A 54 -7.78 21.87 -14.37
CA GLN A 54 -7.40 20.94 -15.43
C GLN A 54 -6.56 21.60 -16.52
N ALA A 55 -6.75 22.89 -16.81
CA ALA A 55 -5.91 23.65 -17.74
C ALA A 55 -4.49 23.84 -17.21
N ALA A 56 -4.32 24.00 -15.89
CA ALA A 56 -3.01 24.01 -15.23
C ALA A 56 -2.31 22.64 -15.24
N ASN A 57 -3.06 21.55 -15.49
CA ASN A 57 -2.58 20.17 -15.42
C ASN A 57 -2.86 19.38 -16.72
N PRO A 58 -2.36 19.83 -17.88
CA PRO A 58 -2.73 19.25 -19.18
C PRO A 58 -2.24 17.81 -19.42
N HIS A 59 -1.36 17.30 -18.56
CA HIS A 59 -0.81 15.95 -18.64
C HIS A 59 -1.72 14.90 -17.98
N PHE A 60 -2.69 15.31 -17.17
CA PHE A 60 -3.71 14.40 -16.66
C PHE A 60 -4.81 14.15 -17.70
N ASN A 61 -5.36 12.94 -17.70
CA ASN A 61 -6.54 12.64 -18.48
C ASN A 61 -7.77 13.31 -17.85
N LYS A 62 -8.31 14.34 -18.50
CA LYS A 62 -9.49 15.09 -18.04
C LYS A 62 -10.76 14.25 -17.88
N ALA A 63 -10.83 13.08 -18.52
CA ALA A 63 -11.95 12.15 -18.40
C ALA A 63 -11.88 11.26 -17.14
N ARG A 64 -10.76 11.26 -16.41
CA ARG A 64 -10.56 10.50 -15.16
C ARG A 64 -10.39 11.46 -13.98
N GLN A 65 -10.62 10.95 -12.77
CA GLN A 65 -10.23 11.66 -11.55
C GLN A 65 -8.70 11.80 -11.48
N PRO A 66 -8.16 12.80 -10.77
CA PRO A 66 -6.73 12.90 -10.61
C PRO A 66 -6.21 11.71 -9.81
N THR A 67 -5.06 11.19 -10.24
CA THR A 67 -4.43 9.99 -9.73
C THR A 67 -3.82 10.24 -8.35
N ILE A 68 -4.22 9.44 -7.35
CA ILE A 68 -3.67 9.47 -5.98
C ILE A 68 -2.15 9.31 -6.04
N GLY A 69 -1.42 10.13 -5.30
CA GLY A 69 0.05 10.13 -5.26
C GLY A 69 0.72 10.97 -6.33
N ARG A 70 0.00 11.45 -7.34
CA ARG A 70 0.53 12.43 -8.30
C ARG A 70 0.43 13.85 -7.74
N GLU A 71 1.32 14.72 -8.20
CA GLU A 71 1.24 16.15 -7.92
C GLU A 71 0.41 16.86 -8.99
N ILE A 72 -0.37 17.84 -8.56
CA ILE A 72 -1.04 18.79 -9.43
C ILE A 72 -0.51 20.20 -9.17
N ALA A 73 -0.40 20.99 -10.22
CA ALA A 73 -0.14 22.42 -10.13
C ALA A 73 -1.43 23.17 -9.78
N LEU A 74 -1.33 24.12 -8.86
CA LEU A 74 -2.43 25.01 -8.48
C LEU A 74 -2.29 26.35 -9.23
N PRO A 75 -3.41 26.96 -9.67
CA PRO A 75 -3.39 28.32 -10.19
C PRO A 75 -2.85 29.33 -9.16
N ASP A 76 -2.17 30.39 -9.60
CA ASP A 76 -1.50 31.36 -8.70
C ASP A 76 -2.42 32.05 -7.67
N HIS A 77 -3.72 32.12 -7.96
CA HIS A 77 -4.74 32.73 -7.10
C HIS A 77 -5.51 31.70 -6.25
N ALA A 78 -5.10 30.43 -6.29
CA ALA A 78 -5.68 29.37 -5.48
C ALA A 78 -5.52 29.70 -4.00
N VAL A 79 -6.63 29.68 -3.26
CA VAL A 79 -6.64 29.87 -1.81
C VAL A 79 -7.39 28.72 -1.18
N GLU A 80 -6.69 28.01 -0.29
CA GLU A 80 -7.27 26.87 0.41
C GLU A 80 -8.43 27.29 1.32
N ARG A 81 -9.50 26.51 1.28
CA ARG A 81 -10.74 26.68 2.04
C ARG A 81 -11.04 25.41 2.82
N SER A 82 -11.70 25.58 3.95
CA SER A 82 -12.18 24.49 4.78
C SER A 82 -13.65 24.19 4.52
N GLY A 83 -14.03 22.95 4.81
CA GLY A 83 -15.39 22.47 4.70
C GLY A 83 -15.42 20.95 4.59
N THR A 84 -16.63 20.41 4.51
CA THR A 84 -16.86 18.97 4.37
C THR A 84 -17.72 18.71 3.14
N LEU A 85 -17.28 17.79 2.26
CA LEU A 85 -18.12 17.26 1.20
C LEU A 85 -18.82 16.00 1.68
N ILE A 86 -20.12 15.93 1.44
CA ILE A 86 -20.93 14.75 1.75
C ILE A 86 -21.72 14.28 0.54
N ARG A 87 -21.85 12.97 0.39
CA ARG A 87 -22.72 12.34 -0.63
C ARG A 87 -23.89 11.67 0.04
N THR A 88 -25.08 12.23 -0.16
CA THR A 88 -26.31 11.67 0.41
C THR A 88 -27.06 10.83 -0.60
N GLY A 89 -27.58 9.67 -0.18
CA GLY A 89 -28.22 8.70 -1.07
C GLY A 89 -29.63 9.05 -1.55
N GLY A 90 -30.09 10.28 -1.30
CA GLY A 90 -31.44 10.73 -1.64
C GLY A 90 -31.92 11.91 -0.79
N ALA A 91 -31.29 12.15 0.37
CA ALA A 91 -31.62 13.28 1.23
C ALA A 91 -31.47 14.61 0.48
N GLY A 92 -32.50 15.46 0.58
CA GLY A 92 -32.49 16.81 0.00
C GLY A 92 -31.63 17.77 0.83
N VAL A 93 -31.33 18.94 0.28
CA VAL A 93 -30.51 19.97 0.95
C VAL A 93 -31.10 20.37 2.31
N LEU A 94 -32.43 20.45 2.41
CA LEU A 94 -33.12 20.78 3.66
C LEU A 94 -32.87 19.76 4.77
N GLU A 95 -32.98 18.47 4.45
CA GLU A 95 -32.76 17.38 5.41
C GLU A 95 -31.32 17.39 5.91
N VAL A 96 -30.37 17.52 4.98
CA VAL A 96 -28.94 17.63 5.29
C VAL A 96 -28.65 18.85 6.17
N ALA A 97 -29.17 20.02 5.80
CA ALA A 97 -29.00 21.23 6.59
C ALA A 97 -29.55 21.05 8.01
N ALA A 98 -30.72 20.43 8.17
CA ALA A 98 -31.31 20.14 9.47
C ALA A 98 -30.47 19.18 10.32
N LEU A 99 -29.96 18.08 9.73
CA LEU A 99 -29.11 17.10 10.42
C LEU A 99 -27.80 17.71 10.93
N HIS A 100 -27.27 18.71 10.22
CA HIS A 100 -26.03 19.39 10.58
C HIS A 100 -26.26 20.73 11.32
N GLY A 101 -27.50 21.10 11.63
CA GLY A 101 -27.82 22.34 12.34
C GLY A 101 -27.48 23.62 11.55
N LEU A 102 -27.52 23.56 10.22
CA LEU A 102 -27.13 24.65 9.32
C LEU A 102 -28.35 25.35 8.69
N PRO A 103 -28.26 26.66 8.38
CA PRO A 103 -29.28 27.34 7.59
C PRO A 103 -29.34 26.76 6.17
N VAL A 104 -30.51 26.27 5.75
CA VAL A 104 -30.68 25.63 4.43
C VAL A 104 -30.26 26.55 3.26
N TRP A 105 -30.49 27.85 3.38
CA TRP A 105 -30.10 28.84 2.37
C TRP A 105 -28.59 29.06 2.29
N GLU A 106 -27.87 28.88 3.40
CA GLU A 106 -26.41 28.94 3.39
C GLU A 106 -25.84 27.74 2.63
N VAL A 107 -26.34 26.54 2.91
CA VAL A 107 -25.94 25.32 2.19
C VAL A 107 -26.29 25.42 0.70
N ALA A 108 -27.48 25.91 0.36
CA ALA A 108 -27.87 26.12 -1.04
C ALA A 108 -26.94 27.12 -1.75
N ARG A 109 -26.63 28.26 -1.11
CA ARG A 109 -25.73 29.29 -1.67
C ARG A 109 -24.31 28.76 -1.88
N LEU A 110 -23.76 28.02 -0.91
CA LEU A 110 -22.40 27.45 -1.00
C LEU A 110 -22.25 26.44 -2.15
N ASN A 111 -23.35 25.81 -2.55
CA ASN A 111 -23.39 24.80 -3.61
C ASN A 111 -23.99 25.33 -4.92
N SER A 112 -24.17 26.65 -5.06
CA SER A 112 -24.76 27.28 -6.24
C SER A 112 -26.12 26.69 -6.65
N LEU A 113 -26.96 26.36 -5.67
CA LEU A 113 -28.27 25.78 -5.88
C LEU A 113 -29.36 26.86 -5.87
N GLU A 114 -30.15 26.92 -6.95
CA GLU A 114 -31.28 27.85 -7.07
C GLU A 114 -32.44 27.52 -6.09
N SER A 115 -32.55 26.25 -5.66
CA SER A 115 -33.62 25.79 -4.78
C SER A 115 -33.13 24.68 -3.83
N PRO A 116 -33.43 24.77 -2.53
CA PRO A 116 -33.00 23.78 -1.53
C PRO A 116 -33.84 22.49 -1.52
N TYR A 117 -34.91 22.43 -2.32
CA TYR A 117 -35.84 21.29 -2.30
C TYR A 117 -35.47 20.18 -3.28
N ARG A 118 -34.39 20.34 -4.05
CA ARG A 118 -33.94 19.30 -4.98
C ARG A 118 -33.18 18.19 -4.25
N PRO A 119 -33.50 16.90 -4.49
CA PRO A 119 -32.66 15.80 -4.05
C PRO A 119 -31.28 15.86 -4.75
N THR A 120 -30.24 15.46 -4.04
CA THR A 120 -28.86 15.49 -4.53
C THR A 120 -28.48 14.23 -5.30
N PHE A 121 -29.11 13.08 -5.01
CA PHE A 121 -28.81 11.76 -5.62
C PHE A 121 -27.30 11.46 -5.67
N TYR A 122 -26.64 11.46 -4.52
CA TYR A 122 -25.20 11.29 -4.35
C TYR A 122 -24.32 12.37 -5.01
N ARG A 123 -24.88 13.47 -5.54
CA ARG A 123 -24.06 14.64 -5.87
C ARG A 123 -23.41 15.18 -4.59
N PRO A 124 -22.10 15.45 -4.61
CA PRO A 124 -21.39 15.95 -3.44
C PRO A 124 -21.94 17.33 -3.04
N LEU A 125 -22.19 17.51 -1.75
CA LEU A 125 -22.69 18.75 -1.15
C LEU A 125 -21.65 19.29 -0.18
N LEU A 126 -21.21 20.53 -0.39
CA LEU A 126 -20.29 21.24 0.49
C LEU A 126 -21.03 21.83 1.68
N LEU A 127 -20.59 21.47 2.87
CA LEU A 127 -20.99 22.08 4.12
C LEU A 127 -19.88 23.01 4.63
N PRO A 128 -20.23 24.17 5.20
CA PRO A 128 -19.27 25.03 5.88
C PRO A 128 -18.78 24.36 7.16
N GLY A 129 -17.57 24.71 7.58
CA GLY A 129 -16.96 24.22 8.82
C GLY A 129 -15.48 23.95 8.67
N ASP A 130 -14.90 23.44 9.75
CA ASP A 130 -13.51 22.99 9.75
C ASP A 130 -13.38 21.65 9.03
N GLY A 131 -12.18 21.38 8.51
CA GLY A 131 -11.85 20.12 7.84
C GLY A 131 -11.33 20.31 6.42
N THR A 132 -11.01 19.18 5.80
CA THR A 132 -10.49 19.12 4.44
C THR A 132 -11.58 18.67 3.48
N ILE A 133 -11.82 19.49 2.46
CA ILE A 133 -12.78 19.20 1.40
C ILE A 133 -12.26 18.00 0.59
N ARG A 134 -12.83 16.81 0.85
CA ARG A 134 -12.56 15.55 0.14
C ARG A 134 -13.86 14.84 -0.21
N ASP A 135 -13.93 14.34 -1.43
CA ASP A 135 -15.06 13.62 -1.99
C ASP A 135 -14.89 12.11 -1.79
N LEU A 136 -15.15 11.67 -0.56
CA LEU A 136 -14.99 10.28 -0.10
C LEU A 136 -16.11 9.36 -0.61
N PRO A 137 -15.92 8.02 -0.56
CA PRO A 137 -17.00 7.08 -0.85
C PRO A 137 -18.27 7.38 -0.04
N PRO A 138 -19.48 7.22 -0.60
CA PRO A 138 -20.70 7.52 0.12
C PRO A 138 -20.81 6.74 1.44
N GLY A 139 -21.04 7.46 2.53
CA GLY A 139 -21.09 6.88 3.89
C GLY A 139 -19.75 6.82 4.61
N MET A 140 -18.62 7.14 3.96
CA MET A 140 -17.32 7.26 4.64
C MET A 140 -17.06 8.68 5.12
N THR A 141 -16.47 8.80 6.31
CA THR A 141 -16.04 10.07 6.92
C THR A 141 -14.52 10.23 6.93
N ALA A 142 -13.78 9.14 6.76
CA ALA A 142 -12.34 9.16 6.55
C ALA A 142 -11.92 7.99 5.67
N LEU A 143 -10.89 8.20 4.84
CA LEU A 143 -10.22 7.18 4.06
C LEU A 143 -8.74 7.56 3.95
N GLU A 144 -7.88 6.65 4.36
CA GLU A 144 -6.43 6.75 4.30
C GLU A 144 -5.89 5.49 3.60
N LEU A 145 -4.92 5.68 2.72
CA LEU A 145 -4.19 4.60 2.07
C LEU A 145 -2.79 4.50 2.70
N SER A 146 -2.26 3.28 2.81
CA SER A 146 -0.95 3.05 3.44
C SER A 146 0.21 3.74 2.71
N SER A 147 0.03 4.05 1.43
CA SER A 147 0.97 4.88 0.67
C SER A 147 0.24 5.71 -0.38
N PRO A 148 0.56 7.00 -0.57
CA PRO A 148 0.05 7.77 -1.68
C PRO A 148 0.61 7.27 -3.03
N MET A 149 1.87 6.81 -3.07
CA MET A 149 2.51 6.22 -4.27
C MET A 149 2.85 4.75 -3.99
N ALA A 150 2.07 3.84 -4.58
CA ALA A 150 2.26 2.41 -4.41
C ALA A 150 3.34 1.87 -5.36
N SER A 151 3.74 0.61 -5.18
CA SER A 151 4.61 -0.09 -6.14
C SER A 151 4.24 -1.57 -6.19
N PRO A 152 4.41 -2.24 -7.36
CA PRO A 152 4.24 -3.68 -7.47
C PRO A 152 5.06 -4.47 -6.44
N GLY A 153 4.54 -5.64 -6.06
CA GLY A 153 5.19 -6.51 -5.08
C GLY A 153 4.91 -6.17 -3.62
N ARG A 154 4.18 -5.08 -3.30
CA ARG A 154 3.88 -4.71 -1.91
C ARG A 154 2.48 -5.12 -1.49
N ALA A 155 2.30 -5.35 -0.20
CA ALA A 155 0.98 -5.27 0.42
C ALA A 155 0.59 -3.79 0.57
N LEU A 156 -0.67 -3.48 0.32
CA LEU A 156 -1.21 -2.13 0.41
C LEU A 156 -2.42 -2.13 1.34
N GLY A 157 -2.48 -1.13 2.21
CA GLY A 157 -3.54 -0.97 3.19
C GLY A 157 -4.49 0.17 2.84
N LEU A 158 -5.73 0.04 3.28
CA LEU A 158 -6.71 1.12 3.36
C LEU A 158 -7.37 1.10 4.74
N ARG A 159 -7.63 2.26 5.33
CA ARG A 159 -8.32 2.38 6.63
C ARG A 159 -9.19 3.62 6.67
N GLY A 160 -10.17 3.63 7.56
CA GLY A 160 -11.08 4.77 7.62
C GLY A 160 -12.23 4.61 8.60
N THR A 161 -13.18 5.53 8.49
CA THR A 161 -14.41 5.53 9.29
C THR A 161 -15.64 5.63 8.41
N THR A 162 -16.74 5.02 8.84
CA THR A 162 -18.03 5.00 8.14
C THR A 162 -19.17 5.38 9.07
N THR A 163 -20.16 6.11 8.54
CA THR A 163 -21.43 6.36 9.23
C THR A 163 -22.44 5.22 9.03
N ARG A 164 -22.19 4.31 8.09
CA ARG A 164 -23.05 3.17 7.76
C ARG A 164 -22.58 1.90 8.47
N VAL A 165 -22.58 1.95 9.81
CA VAL A 165 -22.12 0.84 10.67
C VAL A 165 -22.92 -0.43 10.38
N GLY A 166 -22.21 -1.55 10.20
CA GLY A 166 -22.80 -2.85 9.91
C GLY A 166 -23.12 -3.12 8.44
N GLU A 167 -23.00 -2.11 7.55
CA GLU A 167 -23.07 -2.35 6.12
C GLU A 167 -21.75 -2.89 5.57
N THR A 168 -21.84 -3.81 4.59
CA THR A 168 -20.67 -4.40 3.95
C THR A 168 -19.88 -3.35 3.17
N ILE A 169 -18.58 -3.25 3.44
CA ILE A 169 -17.66 -2.45 2.64
C ILE A 169 -16.93 -3.43 1.71
N THR A 170 -16.98 -3.17 0.40
CA THR A 170 -16.18 -3.89 -0.58
C THR A 170 -15.19 -2.93 -1.22
N ALA A 171 -13.99 -3.42 -1.49
CA ALA A 171 -13.03 -2.69 -2.29
C ALA A 171 -12.26 -3.60 -3.24
N ASN A 172 -11.82 -3.01 -4.34
CA ASN A 172 -11.14 -3.73 -5.41
C ASN A 172 -10.10 -2.81 -6.07
N LEU A 173 -8.95 -3.37 -6.39
CA LEU A 173 -7.85 -2.68 -7.08
C LEU A 173 -7.58 -3.40 -8.41
N ASP A 174 -8.09 -2.85 -9.52
CA ASP A 174 -7.95 -3.44 -10.88
C ASP A 174 -8.24 -4.95 -10.96
N GLY A 175 -9.35 -5.37 -10.33
CA GLY A 175 -9.79 -6.76 -10.24
C GLY A 175 -9.30 -7.49 -8.99
N LEU A 176 -8.29 -6.99 -8.27
CA LEU A 176 -7.80 -7.62 -7.04
C LEU A 176 -8.69 -7.28 -5.84
N PRO A 177 -9.29 -8.27 -5.15
CA PRO A 177 -10.12 -8.02 -4.00
C PRO A 177 -9.30 -7.56 -2.79
N VAL A 178 -9.81 -6.54 -2.10
CA VAL A 178 -9.27 -6.10 -0.81
C VAL A 178 -9.98 -6.89 0.29
N SER A 179 -9.21 -7.49 1.20
CA SER A 179 -9.76 -8.10 2.42
C SER A 179 -10.04 -7.00 3.43
N ILE A 180 -11.32 -6.71 3.69
CA ILE A 180 -11.76 -5.67 4.62
C ILE A 180 -12.31 -6.30 5.89
N PHE A 181 -11.95 -5.71 7.02
CA PHE A 181 -12.48 -6.01 8.34
C PHE A 181 -12.88 -4.72 9.05
N SER A 182 -13.86 -4.80 9.93
CA SER A 182 -14.45 -3.63 10.59
C SER A 182 -14.69 -3.90 12.07
N VAL A 183 -14.51 -2.86 12.87
CA VAL A 183 -14.81 -2.81 14.30
C VAL A 183 -15.53 -1.49 14.56
N ASP A 184 -16.75 -1.57 15.07
CA ASP A 184 -17.64 -0.41 15.25
C ASP A 184 -17.78 0.41 13.96
N ASN A 185 -17.42 1.69 13.99
CA ASN A 185 -17.46 2.60 12.83
C ASN A 185 -16.14 2.68 12.07
N ARG A 186 -15.14 1.85 12.42
CA ARG A 186 -13.81 1.83 11.81
C ARG A 186 -13.64 0.61 10.92
N PHE A 187 -12.89 0.79 9.85
CA PHE A 187 -12.48 -0.31 8.99
C PHE A 187 -11.01 -0.22 8.64
N ALA A 188 -10.44 -1.39 8.36
CA ALA A 188 -9.16 -1.50 7.68
C ALA A 188 -9.24 -2.63 6.65
N GLY A 189 -8.39 -2.57 5.64
CA GLY A 189 -8.32 -3.59 4.62
C GLY A 189 -6.95 -3.66 3.97
N ILE A 190 -6.69 -4.81 3.36
CA ILE A 190 -5.39 -5.14 2.78
C ILE A 190 -5.56 -5.78 1.39
N VAL A 191 -4.65 -5.45 0.47
CA VAL A 191 -4.53 -6.10 -0.83
C VAL A 191 -3.07 -6.37 -1.14
N GLY A 192 -2.77 -7.55 -1.68
CA GLY A 192 -1.44 -7.91 -2.16
C GLY A 192 -1.28 -7.52 -3.63
N THR A 193 -0.19 -6.81 -3.95
CA THR A 193 0.20 -6.57 -5.34
C THR A 193 1.41 -7.44 -5.63
N GLY A 194 1.29 -8.38 -6.56
CA GLY A 194 2.38 -9.32 -6.87
C GLY A 194 3.48 -8.66 -7.72
N ALA A 195 4.61 -9.35 -7.91
CA ALA A 195 5.75 -8.85 -8.70
C ALA A 195 5.41 -8.63 -10.20
N PHE A 196 4.32 -9.20 -10.69
CA PHE A 196 3.81 -8.98 -12.06
C PHE A 196 2.66 -7.99 -12.15
N TYR A 197 2.27 -7.40 -11.01
CA TYR A 197 1.31 -6.31 -11.03
C TYR A 197 1.88 -5.16 -11.86
N ARG A 198 1.08 -4.62 -12.78
CA ARG A 198 1.57 -3.60 -13.71
C ARG A 198 1.65 -2.25 -13.01
N GLY A 199 2.70 -1.49 -13.30
CA GLY A 199 2.76 -0.08 -12.92
C GLY A 199 1.72 0.76 -13.68
N GLY A 200 1.61 2.03 -13.33
CA GLY A 200 0.69 2.97 -13.98
C GLY A 200 -0.34 3.53 -13.01
N GLU A 201 -1.62 3.47 -13.40
CA GLU A 201 -2.72 4.15 -12.70
C GLU A 201 -3.96 3.26 -12.55
N PRO A 202 -3.84 2.09 -11.88
CA PRO A 202 -4.96 1.20 -11.60
C PRO A 202 -6.07 1.90 -10.82
N GLU A 203 -7.30 1.44 -11.00
CA GLU A 203 -8.48 2.00 -10.35
C GLU A 203 -8.74 1.31 -9.01
N LEU A 204 -8.74 2.10 -7.95
CA LEU A 204 -9.27 1.71 -6.66
C LEU A 204 -10.78 1.99 -6.66
N THR A 205 -11.56 0.92 -6.50
CA THR A 205 -13.01 0.98 -6.36
C THR A 205 -13.40 0.64 -4.93
N ILE A 206 -14.27 1.45 -4.33
CA ILE A 206 -14.82 1.22 -2.98
C ILE A 206 -16.34 1.38 -3.01
N GLN A 207 -17.05 0.46 -2.37
CA GLN A 207 -18.50 0.50 -2.24
C GLN A 207 -18.94 0.18 -0.80
N VAL A 208 -19.96 0.90 -0.31
CA VAL A 208 -20.53 0.71 1.04
C VAL A 208 -22.00 0.34 0.91
N GLY A 209 -22.33 -0.91 1.23
CA GLY A 209 -23.66 -1.47 0.99
C GLY A 209 -24.09 -1.29 -0.46
N ASP A 210 -25.32 -0.78 -0.65
CA ASP A 210 -25.88 -0.52 -1.98
C ASP A 210 -25.57 0.89 -2.52
N ALA A 211 -24.66 1.63 -1.88
CA ALA A 211 -24.24 2.93 -2.40
C ALA A 211 -23.55 2.79 -3.77
N PRO A 212 -23.53 3.85 -4.61
CA PRO A 212 -22.73 3.86 -5.82
C PRO A 212 -21.25 3.62 -5.51
N ALA A 213 -20.59 2.86 -6.38
CA ALA A 213 -19.16 2.64 -6.32
C ALA A 213 -18.41 3.97 -6.49
N TRP A 214 -17.48 4.22 -5.58
CA TRP A 214 -16.50 5.29 -5.67
C TRP A 214 -15.26 4.76 -6.38
N VAL A 215 -14.72 5.51 -7.33
CA VAL A 215 -13.58 5.10 -8.16
C VAL A 215 -12.56 6.22 -8.24
N GLN A 216 -11.30 5.92 -7.95
CA GLN A 216 -10.18 6.84 -8.16
C GLN A 216 -8.93 6.09 -8.63
N PRO A 217 -8.19 6.60 -9.63
CA PRO A 217 -6.92 6.02 -10.02
C PRO A 217 -5.86 6.23 -8.94
N TRP A 218 -4.97 5.26 -8.75
CA TRP A 218 -3.88 5.29 -7.78
C TRP A 218 -2.55 5.12 -8.49
N ALA A 219 -1.57 5.99 -8.21
CA ALA A 219 -0.27 5.94 -8.85
C ALA A 219 0.55 4.76 -8.33
N PHE A 220 1.01 3.94 -9.28
CA PHE A 220 1.97 2.88 -9.05
C PHE A 220 3.30 3.23 -9.71
N ALA A 221 4.32 3.40 -8.88
CA ALA A 221 5.69 3.52 -9.33
C ALA A 221 6.15 2.22 -10.01
N GLU A 222 6.92 2.36 -11.08
CA GLU A 222 7.61 1.22 -11.67
C GLU A 222 8.65 0.66 -10.69
N ARG A 223 8.83 -0.65 -10.72
CA ARG A 223 9.80 -1.35 -9.88
C ARG A 223 10.67 -2.22 -10.77
N GLU A 224 11.98 -1.98 -10.68
CA GLU A 224 13.00 -2.79 -11.32
C GLU A 224 13.21 -4.09 -10.53
N TRP A 225 13.55 -5.16 -11.24
CA TRP A 225 13.77 -6.48 -10.65
C TRP A 225 15.17 -6.97 -10.95
N GLU A 226 15.79 -7.62 -9.97
CA GLU A 226 17.03 -8.37 -10.17
C GLU A 226 16.78 -9.60 -11.05
N TYR A 227 17.83 -10.10 -11.71
CA TYR A 227 17.79 -11.31 -12.52
C TYR A 227 18.80 -12.32 -11.98
N GLN A 228 18.37 -13.56 -11.83
CA GLN A 228 19.16 -14.65 -11.26
C GLN A 228 19.14 -15.88 -12.16
N GLU A 229 20.32 -16.38 -12.48
CA GLU A 229 20.54 -17.69 -13.10
C GLU A 229 20.87 -18.71 -12.01
N LEU A 230 20.06 -19.76 -11.91
CA LEU A 230 20.24 -20.82 -10.92
C LEU A 230 20.57 -22.13 -11.62
N THR A 231 21.69 -22.74 -11.25
CA THR A 231 22.04 -24.10 -11.65
C THR A 231 21.65 -25.06 -10.53
N LEU A 232 20.66 -25.91 -10.80
CA LEU A 232 20.18 -26.90 -9.85
C LEU A 232 21.10 -28.12 -9.88
N THR A 233 21.42 -28.67 -8.70
CA THR A 233 22.24 -29.89 -8.57
C THR A 233 21.62 -30.84 -7.55
N GLY A 234 22.00 -32.13 -7.60
CA GLY A 234 21.49 -33.14 -6.68
C GLY A 234 19.97 -33.32 -6.76
N GLN A 235 19.31 -33.53 -5.61
CA GLN A 235 17.86 -33.71 -5.51
C GLN A 235 17.07 -32.53 -6.08
N ALA A 236 17.59 -31.31 -5.97
CA ALA A 236 16.93 -30.12 -6.52
C ALA A 236 16.82 -30.18 -8.06
N ALA A 237 17.73 -30.88 -8.75
CA ALA A 237 17.68 -31.04 -10.20
C ALA A 237 16.62 -32.05 -10.66
N GLU A 238 16.10 -32.90 -9.75
CA GLU A 238 15.03 -33.86 -10.03
C GLU A 238 13.63 -33.25 -9.90
N ILE A 239 13.53 -32.02 -9.36
CA ILE A 239 12.26 -31.31 -9.19
C ILE A 239 11.91 -30.61 -10.50
N ASP A 240 10.93 -31.16 -11.22
CA ASP A 240 10.46 -30.62 -12.49
C ASP A 240 9.33 -29.58 -12.33
N GLN A 241 8.79 -29.10 -13.46
CA GLN A 241 7.67 -28.16 -13.44
C GLN A 241 6.36 -28.78 -12.95
N GLN A 242 6.11 -30.07 -13.24
CA GLN A 242 4.88 -30.74 -12.85
C GLN A 242 4.79 -30.85 -11.32
N ALA A 243 5.87 -31.27 -10.66
CA ALA A 243 5.95 -31.35 -9.21
C ALA A 243 5.69 -29.98 -8.55
N ARG A 244 6.24 -28.91 -9.13
CA ARG A 244 6.01 -27.52 -8.69
C ARG A 244 4.54 -27.11 -8.81
N ASP A 245 3.91 -27.44 -9.93
CA ASP A 245 2.51 -27.08 -10.18
C ASP A 245 1.54 -27.88 -9.29
N GLU A 246 1.80 -29.17 -9.08
CA GLU A 246 1.00 -30.04 -8.21
C GLU A 246 1.06 -29.60 -6.74
N GLU A 247 2.27 -29.36 -6.21
CA GLU A 247 2.44 -28.86 -4.84
C GLU A 247 1.78 -27.48 -4.68
N ARG A 248 1.98 -26.58 -5.65
CA ARG A 248 1.33 -25.26 -5.63
C ARG A 248 -0.20 -25.37 -5.67
N ALA A 249 -0.75 -26.28 -6.46
CA ALA A 249 -2.20 -26.50 -6.52
C ALA A 249 -2.75 -27.02 -5.18
N ARG A 250 -1.98 -27.84 -4.46
CA ARG A 250 -2.30 -28.28 -3.10
C ARG A 250 -2.29 -27.09 -2.13
N LEU A 251 -1.21 -26.31 -2.11
CA LEU A 251 -1.05 -25.18 -1.18
C LEU A 251 -2.04 -24.04 -1.44
N ARG A 252 -2.44 -23.82 -2.70
CA ARG A 252 -3.47 -22.82 -3.04
C ARG A 252 -4.77 -23.04 -2.28
N LYS A 253 -5.14 -24.28 -1.96
CA LYS A 253 -6.35 -24.58 -1.16
C LYS A 253 -6.27 -24.05 0.27
N ILE A 254 -5.05 -23.95 0.82
CA ILE A 254 -4.77 -23.37 2.13
C ILE A 254 -4.82 -21.84 2.02
N TRP A 255 -4.07 -21.28 1.07
CA TRP A 255 -3.92 -19.84 0.88
C TRP A 255 -5.19 -19.08 0.46
N THR A 256 -6.22 -19.79 -0.01
CA THR A 256 -7.52 -19.18 -0.35
C THR A 256 -8.49 -19.13 0.83
N ALA A 257 -8.18 -19.78 1.95
CA ALA A 257 -8.98 -19.61 3.16
C ALA A 257 -8.76 -18.20 3.73
N VAL A 258 -9.80 -17.62 4.34
CA VAL A 258 -9.71 -16.29 4.95
C VAL A 258 -10.28 -16.35 6.35
N THR A 259 -9.39 -16.27 7.33
CA THR A 259 -9.77 -16.03 8.73
C THR A 259 -10.17 -14.55 8.88
N PRO A 260 -11.39 -14.18 9.33
CA PRO A 260 -11.93 -12.81 9.13
C PRO A 260 -11.26 -11.67 9.91
N GLN A 261 -10.37 -11.96 10.86
CA GLN A 261 -9.81 -10.97 11.79
C GLN A 261 -8.29 -11.14 11.91
N PRO A 262 -7.52 -10.05 12.11
CA PRO A 262 -6.09 -10.15 12.31
C PRO A 262 -5.79 -10.77 13.68
N LEU A 263 -4.93 -11.79 13.68
CA LEU A 263 -4.55 -12.58 14.85
C LEU A 263 -3.35 -11.99 15.62
N TRP A 264 -2.62 -11.05 15.01
CA TRP A 264 -1.48 -10.39 15.64
C TRP A 264 -1.90 -9.20 16.51
N SER A 265 -0.95 -8.76 17.34
CA SER A 265 -1.04 -7.54 18.15
C SER A 265 0.24 -6.70 18.14
N THR A 266 1.31 -7.18 17.52
CA THR A 266 2.64 -6.55 17.43
C THR A 266 3.04 -6.36 15.96
N GLN A 267 4.13 -5.62 15.73
CA GLN A 267 4.80 -5.61 14.44
C GLN A 267 5.43 -6.98 14.14
N PHE A 268 5.53 -7.33 12.86
CA PHE A 268 6.19 -8.57 12.44
C PHE A 268 7.70 -8.47 12.61
N GLU A 269 8.29 -9.43 13.31
CA GLU A 269 9.73 -9.56 13.51
C GLU A 269 10.38 -10.35 12.38
N THR A 270 11.71 -10.29 12.28
CA THR A 270 12.46 -11.15 11.34
C THR A 270 12.50 -12.56 11.93
N PRO A 271 12.20 -13.62 11.16
CA PRO A 271 12.10 -14.99 11.68
C PRO A 271 13.46 -15.63 12.02
N LEU A 272 14.55 -14.86 12.02
CA LEU A 272 15.91 -15.28 12.31
C LEU A 272 16.61 -14.21 13.14
N ASN A 273 17.36 -14.65 14.16
CA ASN A 273 18.23 -13.78 14.96
C ASN A 273 19.64 -13.68 14.37
N ASP A 274 20.15 -14.77 13.80
CA ASP A 274 21.51 -14.87 13.26
C ASP A 274 21.50 -14.98 11.73
N VAL A 275 21.49 -13.83 11.05
CA VAL A 275 21.50 -13.73 9.59
C VAL A 275 22.90 -13.37 9.09
N LEU A 276 23.45 -14.16 8.16
CA LEU A 276 24.72 -13.84 7.50
C LEU A 276 24.55 -12.80 6.38
N GLY A 277 23.38 -12.79 5.75
CA GLY A 277 22.99 -11.82 4.73
C GLY A 277 21.78 -12.28 3.92
N ILE A 278 21.20 -11.35 3.16
CA ILE A 278 20.16 -11.65 2.17
C ILE A 278 20.85 -12.15 0.89
N THR A 279 20.50 -13.37 0.45
CA THR A 279 21.05 -13.99 -0.77
C THR A 279 20.16 -13.80 -1.99
N ALA A 280 18.86 -13.60 -1.79
CA ALA A 280 17.94 -13.25 -2.86
C ALA A 280 16.77 -12.41 -2.33
N ASN A 281 16.49 -11.31 -3.02
CA ASN A 281 15.37 -10.44 -2.72
C ASN A 281 14.06 -10.94 -3.35
N TYR A 282 12.93 -10.51 -2.80
CA TYR A 282 11.62 -10.73 -3.40
C TYR A 282 11.57 -10.18 -4.83
N GLY A 283 10.89 -10.91 -5.70
CA GLY A 283 10.59 -10.50 -7.08
C GLY A 283 11.74 -10.63 -8.06
N ALA A 284 12.94 -11.03 -7.62
CA ALA A 284 14.04 -11.36 -8.51
C ALA A 284 13.58 -12.39 -9.56
N ARG A 285 13.79 -12.10 -10.84
CA ARG A 285 13.41 -12.98 -11.95
C ARG A 285 14.35 -14.17 -11.96
N ARG A 286 13.79 -15.38 -12.02
CA ARG A 286 14.57 -16.62 -11.94
C ARG A 286 14.54 -17.38 -13.27
N SER A 287 15.73 -17.70 -13.74
CA SER A 287 16.02 -18.73 -14.74
C SER A 287 16.62 -19.94 -14.05
N TYR A 288 16.19 -21.13 -14.45
CA TYR A 288 16.71 -22.40 -13.95
C TYR A 288 17.37 -23.16 -15.09
N ASN A 289 18.63 -23.57 -14.91
CA ASN A 289 19.41 -24.36 -15.85
C ASN A 289 19.46 -23.77 -17.29
N GLY A 290 19.55 -22.44 -17.41
CA GLY A 290 19.59 -21.73 -18.70
C GLY A 290 18.23 -21.60 -19.39
N GLY A 291 17.13 -21.81 -18.67
CA GLY A 291 15.76 -21.62 -19.14
C GLY A 291 15.30 -20.15 -19.21
N PRO A 292 14.05 -19.90 -19.61
CA PRO A 292 13.51 -18.54 -19.67
C PRO A 292 13.14 -17.99 -18.28
N TYR A 293 13.20 -16.66 -18.13
CA TYR A 293 12.76 -15.92 -16.93
C TYR A 293 11.23 -15.83 -16.81
N LEU A 294 10.57 -16.96 -16.58
CA LEU A 294 9.11 -17.05 -16.46
C LEU A 294 8.60 -17.01 -15.02
N THR A 295 9.51 -17.05 -14.05
CA THR A 295 9.18 -17.07 -12.61
C THR A 295 9.92 -15.96 -11.88
N TYR A 296 9.51 -15.72 -10.64
CA TYR A 296 10.20 -14.79 -9.75
C TYR A 296 10.35 -15.40 -8.38
N HIS A 297 11.22 -14.80 -7.60
CA HIS A 297 11.43 -15.17 -6.21
C HIS A 297 10.26 -14.70 -5.33
N GLU A 298 9.52 -15.65 -4.76
CA GLU A 298 8.25 -15.40 -4.07
C GLU A 298 8.39 -14.84 -2.64
N GLY A 299 9.62 -14.79 -2.11
CA GLY A 299 9.94 -14.34 -0.76
C GLY A 299 11.33 -13.72 -0.69
N VAL A 300 11.92 -13.73 0.49
CA VAL A 300 13.30 -13.31 0.74
C VAL A 300 14.10 -14.51 1.26
N ASP A 301 15.33 -14.66 0.76
CA ASP A 301 16.23 -15.74 1.18
C ASP A 301 17.29 -15.17 2.11
N PHE A 302 17.32 -15.66 3.35
CA PHE A 302 18.34 -15.33 4.34
C PHE A 302 19.34 -16.47 4.44
N SER A 303 20.60 -16.18 4.12
CA SER A 303 21.70 -17.11 4.43
C SER A 303 21.92 -17.21 5.93
N ALA A 304 22.00 -18.45 6.41
CA ALA A 304 22.30 -18.78 7.79
C ALA A 304 22.94 -20.17 7.85
N TYR A 305 23.58 -20.50 8.97
CA TYR A 305 24.13 -21.84 9.16
C TYR A 305 23.00 -22.88 9.27
N GLY A 306 23.27 -24.12 8.86
CA GLY A 306 22.31 -25.21 9.04
C GLY A 306 22.07 -25.46 10.54
N GLY A 307 20.82 -25.64 10.94
CA GLY A 307 20.43 -25.76 12.35
C GLY A 307 20.11 -24.43 13.03
N THR A 308 20.29 -23.28 12.38
CA THR A 308 19.89 -21.98 12.96
C THR A 308 18.38 -21.99 13.26
N PRO A 309 17.94 -21.68 14.49
CA PRO A 309 16.53 -21.65 14.84
C PRO A 309 15.71 -20.64 14.02
N VAL A 310 14.51 -21.05 13.61
CA VAL A 310 13.54 -20.22 12.89
C VAL A 310 12.33 -19.97 13.78
N TYR A 311 11.92 -18.70 13.91
CA TYR A 311 10.87 -18.28 14.83
C TYR A 311 9.65 -17.68 14.12
N ALA A 312 8.50 -17.73 14.79
CA ALA A 312 7.30 -17.04 14.33
C ALA A 312 7.49 -15.52 14.42
N PRO A 313 7.25 -14.76 13.34
CA PRO A 313 7.43 -13.31 13.29
C PRO A 313 6.26 -12.57 13.95
N ALA A 314 5.10 -13.21 14.04
CA ALA A 314 3.88 -12.66 14.59
C ALA A 314 2.93 -13.79 15.03
N ALA A 315 1.95 -13.44 15.86
CA ALA A 315 0.95 -14.41 16.29
C ALA A 315 0.10 -14.92 15.11
N GLY A 316 -0.31 -16.19 15.19
CA GLY A 316 -1.11 -16.83 14.15
C GLY A 316 -1.40 -18.30 14.45
N THR A 317 -1.96 -19.00 13.48
CA THR A 317 -2.20 -20.45 13.55
C THR A 317 -1.41 -21.16 12.47
N VAL A 318 -0.62 -22.17 12.86
CA VAL A 318 0.10 -23.03 11.92
C VAL A 318 -0.91 -23.85 11.13
N VAL A 319 -1.00 -23.61 9.83
CA VAL A 319 -1.94 -24.31 8.93
C VAL A 319 -1.29 -25.45 8.17
N LEU A 320 0.05 -25.50 8.13
CA LEU A 320 0.83 -26.60 7.58
C LEU A 320 2.18 -26.68 8.28
N ALA A 321 2.61 -27.89 8.65
CA ALA A 321 3.92 -28.17 9.23
C ALA A 321 4.34 -29.60 8.85
N GLU A 322 5.05 -29.75 7.74
CA GLU A 322 5.47 -31.05 7.21
C GLU A 322 6.58 -30.90 6.15
N PRO A 323 7.30 -31.99 5.80
CA PRO A 323 8.15 -32.02 4.62
C PRO A 323 7.31 -32.02 3.33
N LEU A 324 7.62 -31.10 2.44
CA LEU A 324 7.11 -31.02 1.08
C LEU A 324 8.22 -31.35 0.06
N TYR A 325 7.84 -31.76 -1.14
CA TYR A 325 8.81 -32.20 -2.15
C TYR A 325 9.62 -31.03 -2.72
N VAL A 326 8.94 -29.92 -3.05
CA VAL A 326 9.56 -28.74 -3.64
C VAL A 326 10.07 -27.79 -2.56
N ARG A 327 9.24 -27.49 -1.56
CA ARG A 327 9.61 -26.55 -0.48
C ARG A 327 10.45 -27.17 0.63
N GLY A 328 10.65 -28.49 0.64
CA GLY A 328 11.38 -29.15 1.72
C GLY A 328 10.62 -29.08 3.05
N GLY A 329 11.34 -29.08 4.17
CA GLY A 329 10.74 -28.83 5.48
C GLY A 329 10.00 -27.50 5.49
N THR A 330 8.69 -27.54 5.72
CA THR A 330 7.80 -26.40 5.52
C THR A 330 6.95 -26.12 6.74
N VAL A 331 6.86 -24.85 7.11
CA VAL A 331 5.83 -24.32 8.02
C VAL A 331 5.08 -23.20 7.30
N ILE A 332 3.75 -23.14 7.46
CA ILE A 332 2.90 -22.03 6.99
C ILE A 332 2.00 -21.58 8.14
N ILE A 333 1.95 -20.28 8.39
CA ILE A 333 1.13 -19.66 9.44
C ILE A 333 0.05 -18.80 8.78
N ASP A 334 -1.20 -18.97 9.19
CA ASP A 334 -2.31 -18.04 8.96
C ASP A 334 -2.30 -16.97 10.06
N HIS A 335 -2.14 -15.70 9.66
CA HIS A 335 -2.18 -14.55 10.58
C HIS A 335 -3.55 -13.88 10.63
N GLY A 336 -4.53 -14.36 9.87
CA GLY A 336 -5.81 -13.69 9.68
C GLY A 336 -5.85 -12.81 8.44
N ILE A 337 -7.06 -12.37 8.08
CA ILE A 337 -7.40 -11.46 6.97
C ILE A 337 -6.83 -11.85 5.59
N GLY A 338 -6.51 -13.14 5.40
CA GLY A 338 -5.88 -13.65 4.18
C GLY A 338 -4.38 -13.40 4.11
N LEU A 339 -3.74 -13.03 5.24
CA LEU A 339 -2.29 -12.89 5.38
C LEU A 339 -1.68 -14.20 5.89
N TYR A 340 -0.73 -14.74 5.11
CA TYR A 340 0.04 -15.93 5.46
C TYR A 340 1.53 -15.62 5.45
N SER A 341 2.27 -16.36 6.26
CA SER A 341 3.73 -16.45 6.17
C SER A 341 4.19 -17.89 5.95
N GLY A 342 5.21 -18.10 5.11
CA GLY A 342 5.79 -19.40 4.81
C GLY A 342 7.28 -19.47 5.13
N TYR A 343 7.73 -20.63 5.61
CA TYR A 343 9.10 -20.92 6.03
C TYR A 343 9.54 -22.23 5.39
N TYR A 344 10.49 -22.19 4.46
CA TYR A 344 10.85 -23.34 3.62
C TYR A 344 12.31 -23.77 3.78
N HIS A 345 12.62 -24.92 3.18
CA HIS A 345 13.93 -25.55 3.13
C HIS A 345 14.46 -26.01 4.50
N LEU A 346 13.58 -26.10 5.50
CA LEU A 346 13.95 -26.43 6.88
C LEU A 346 14.60 -27.83 6.97
N SER A 347 15.59 -27.97 7.86
CA SER A 347 16.21 -29.26 8.20
C SER A 347 15.38 -30.03 9.23
N ALA A 348 14.73 -29.30 10.14
CA ALA A 348 13.81 -29.81 11.14
C ALA A 348 12.57 -28.91 11.23
N VAL A 349 11.41 -29.53 11.41
CA VAL A 349 10.13 -28.84 11.66
C VAL A 349 9.71 -29.17 13.10
N HIS A 350 9.60 -28.13 13.92
CA HIS A 350 9.25 -28.23 15.35
C HIS A 350 7.80 -27.85 15.62
N ALA A 351 7.20 -27.03 14.76
CA ALA A 351 5.79 -26.67 14.82
C ALA A 351 4.87 -27.84 14.42
N THR A 352 3.61 -27.79 14.86
CA THR A 352 2.57 -28.75 14.47
C THR A 352 1.38 -28.04 13.84
N ALA A 353 0.75 -28.64 12.81
CA ALA A 353 -0.47 -28.10 12.22
C ALA A 353 -1.59 -27.98 13.28
N GLY A 354 -2.27 -26.84 13.30
CA GLY A 354 -3.27 -26.45 14.31
C GLY A 354 -2.70 -25.72 15.53
N GLN A 355 -1.38 -25.65 15.68
CA GLN A 355 -0.73 -24.91 16.77
C GLN A 355 -0.98 -23.40 16.63
N THR A 356 -1.45 -22.76 17.70
CA THR A 356 -1.39 -21.30 17.83
C THR A 356 0.02 -20.91 18.26
N VAL A 357 0.59 -19.93 17.58
CA VAL A 357 1.94 -19.41 17.86
C VAL A 357 1.89 -17.94 18.22
N GLN A 358 2.86 -17.50 19.00
CA GLN A 358 3.18 -16.11 19.36
C GLN A 358 4.50 -15.69 18.69
N PRO A 359 4.78 -14.37 18.57
CA PRO A 359 6.09 -13.92 18.14
C PRO A 359 7.20 -14.57 18.99
N GLY A 360 8.25 -15.07 18.33
CA GLY A 360 9.38 -15.73 19.01
C GLY A 360 9.20 -17.23 19.25
N ASP A 361 8.04 -17.83 18.98
CA ASP A 361 7.88 -19.28 19.10
C ASP A 361 8.72 -20.04 18.06
N LEU A 362 9.41 -21.11 18.49
CA LEU A 362 10.25 -21.93 17.61
C LEU A 362 9.40 -22.72 16.60
N LEU A 363 9.70 -22.54 15.32
CA LEU A 363 9.02 -23.21 14.20
C LEU A 363 9.82 -24.39 13.64
N GLY A 364 11.14 -24.24 13.59
CA GLY A 364 12.02 -25.17 12.89
C GLY A 364 13.48 -24.72 12.90
N GLU A 365 14.26 -25.34 12.03
CA GLU A 365 15.69 -25.04 11.86
C GLU A 365 16.05 -24.87 10.38
N VAL A 366 16.93 -23.91 10.09
CA VAL A 366 17.45 -23.66 8.74
C VAL A 366 18.09 -24.91 8.16
N GLY A 367 17.80 -25.19 6.89
CA GLY A 367 18.38 -26.30 6.15
C GLY A 367 18.53 -26.00 4.67
N THR A 368 18.64 -27.09 3.90
CA THR A 368 18.78 -27.07 2.44
C THR A 368 17.94 -28.18 1.78
N THR A 369 16.73 -28.41 2.30
CA THR A 369 15.83 -29.45 1.79
C THR A 369 14.96 -28.95 0.62
N GLY A 370 14.52 -29.85 -0.26
CA GLY A 370 13.71 -29.50 -1.44
C GLY A 370 14.52 -28.78 -2.53
N LEU A 371 13.89 -27.81 -3.19
CA LEU A 371 14.47 -26.98 -4.25
C LEU A 371 15.39 -25.90 -3.65
N SER A 372 16.54 -26.31 -3.13
CA SER A 372 17.54 -25.44 -2.52
C SER A 372 18.95 -25.78 -3.00
N THR A 373 19.83 -24.77 -3.05
CA THR A 373 21.24 -24.91 -3.47
C THR A 373 22.23 -24.75 -2.30
N GLY A 374 21.74 -24.49 -1.09
CA GLY A 374 22.56 -24.30 0.11
C GLY A 374 21.72 -23.88 1.32
N ASN A 375 22.32 -23.85 2.50
CA ASN A 375 21.58 -23.50 3.72
C ASN A 375 21.09 -22.05 3.70
N HIS A 376 19.77 -21.89 3.74
CA HIS A 376 19.09 -20.61 3.85
C HIS A 376 17.66 -20.80 4.37
N LEU A 377 17.10 -19.74 4.95
CA LEU A 377 15.65 -19.64 5.16
C LEU A 377 15.04 -18.89 3.98
N HIS A 378 14.11 -19.53 3.28
CA HIS A 378 13.18 -18.80 2.44
C HIS A 378 11.98 -18.38 3.29
N TRP A 379 11.73 -17.08 3.36
CA TRP A 379 10.60 -16.48 4.06
C TRP A 379 9.70 -15.72 3.08
N ASP A 380 8.45 -16.13 2.95
CA ASP A 380 7.47 -15.43 2.11
C ASP A 380 6.30 -14.88 2.92
N LEU A 381 5.67 -13.84 2.36
CA LEU A 381 4.37 -13.35 2.79
C LEU A 381 3.39 -13.40 1.63
N LEU A 382 2.15 -13.78 1.95
CA LEU A 382 1.08 -13.91 0.99
C LEU A 382 -0.14 -13.15 1.49
N VAL A 383 -0.72 -12.29 0.65
CA VAL A 383 -1.98 -11.58 0.93
C VAL A 383 -2.99 -11.99 -0.11
N ASN A 384 -4.11 -12.58 0.31
CA ASN A 384 -5.20 -13.01 -0.58
C ASN A 384 -4.71 -13.90 -1.74
N GLY A 385 -3.79 -14.81 -1.46
CA GLY A 385 -3.22 -15.70 -2.47
C GLY A 385 -2.14 -15.08 -3.35
N ILE A 386 -1.69 -13.85 -3.08
CA ILE A 386 -0.70 -13.12 -3.87
C ILE A 386 0.54 -12.86 -3.01
N TRP A 387 1.71 -13.29 -3.50
CA TRP A 387 2.98 -13.05 -2.83
C TRP A 387 3.34 -11.58 -2.83
N VAL A 388 3.75 -11.10 -1.66
CA VAL A 388 4.22 -9.74 -1.42
C VAL A 388 5.59 -9.77 -0.76
N ASP A 389 6.30 -8.67 -0.88
CA ASP A 389 7.61 -8.47 -0.30
C ASP A 389 7.51 -8.41 1.23
N ALA A 390 7.99 -9.47 1.88
CA ALA A 390 7.97 -9.61 3.33
C ALA A 390 8.83 -8.56 4.04
N ALA A 391 9.97 -8.17 3.44
CA ALA A 391 10.81 -7.13 3.99
C ALA A 391 10.13 -5.76 3.90
N ALA A 392 9.45 -5.48 2.79
CA ALA A 392 8.65 -4.26 2.65
C ALA A 392 7.50 -4.19 3.67
N TRP A 393 6.80 -5.30 3.91
CA TRP A 393 5.74 -5.39 4.94
C TRP A 393 6.24 -4.98 6.33
N GLN A 394 7.42 -5.47 6.71
CA GLN A 394 8.04 -5.11 7.99
C GLN A 394 8.44 -3.64 8.03
N GLN A 395 9.13 -3.16 7.00
CA GLN A 395 9.62 -1.77 6.92
C GLN A 395 8.50 -0.75 6.94
N ASP A 396 7.35 -1.06 6.31
CA ASP A 396 6.20 -0.17 6.23
C ASP A 396 5.41 -0.08 7.54
N GLY A 397 5.69 -0.93 8.54
CA GLY A 397 4.90 -0.95 9.76
C GLY A 397 3.43 -1.34 9.53
N LEU A 398 3.14 -2.03 8.41
CA LEU A 398 1.77 -2.18 7.91
C LEU A 398 0.90 -3.00 8.88
N ALA A 399 1.49 -3.96 9.60
CA ALA A 399 0.81 -4.75 10.62
C ALA A 399 0.21 -3.85 11.73
N CYS A 400 1.00 -2.92 12.29
CA CYS A 400 0.53 -1.97 13.28
C CYS A 400 -0.44 -0.95 12.69
N TRP A 401 -0.14 -0.41 11.51
CA TRP A 401 -0.97 0.61 10.85
C TRP A 401 -2.42 0.11 10.62
N LEU A 402 -2.57 -1.18 10.28
CA LEU A 402 -3.88 -1.83 10.14
C LEU A 402 -4.63 -1.98 11.47
N LEU A 403 -3.95 -2.37 12.55
CA LEU A 403 -4.55 -2.50 13.88
C LEU A 403 -5.05 -1.15 14.41
N GLU A 404 -4.23 -0.11 14.28
CA GLU A 404 -4.60 1.25 14.67
C GLU A 404 -5.81 1.78 13.89
N GLY A 405 -5.91 1.38 12.61
CA GLY A 405 -7.04 1.72 11.75
C GLY A 405 -8.39 1.28 12.32
N ILE A 406 -8.42 0.13 12.99
CA ILE A 406 -9.61 -0.38 13.69
C ILE A 406 -9.63 -0.07 15.19
N GLY A 407 -8.77 0.84 15.66
CA GLY A 407 -8.72 1.24 17.07
C GLY A 407 -8.13 0.19 18.01
N ARG A 408 -7.42 -0.81 17.49
CA ARG A 408 -6.63 -1.76 18.30
C ARG A 408 -5.22 -1.21 18.48
N ALA A 409 -4.72 -1.22 19.71
CA ALA A 409 -3.34 -0.83 20.00
C ALA A 409 -2.36 -1.84 19.36
N CYS A 410 -1.28 -1.33 18.76
CA CYS A 410 -0.12 -2.15 18.45
C CYS A 410 0.80 -2.19 19.66
N LEU A 411 1.06 -3.38 20.19
CA LEU A 411 1.96 -3.60 21.31
C LEU A 411 3.41 -3.50 20.81
N PRO A 412 4.34 -3.01 21.64
CA PRO A 412 5.77 -3.12 21.34
C PRO A 412 6.13 -4.60 21.19
N PRO A 413 7.15 -4.93 20.37
CA PRO A 413 7.70 -6.28 20.34
C PRO A 413 8.13 -6.69 21.75
N SER A 414 7.93 -7.96 22.10
CA SER A 414 8.39 -8.50 23.39
C SER A 414 9.89 -8.32 23.50
N GLU A 415 10.37 -7.75 24.61
CA GLU A 415 11.81 -7.76 24.87
C GLU A 415 12.30 -9.21 24.98
N PRO A 416 13.42 -9.58 24.35
CA PRO A 416 13.96 -10.92 24.48
C PRO A 416 14.32 -11.17 25.96
N GLU A 417 13.73 -12.21 26.56
CA GLU A 417 14.06 -12.68 27.91
C GLU A 417 15.48 -13.27 28.02
#